data_AF-A0AAX0QVM1-F1
#
_entry.id   AF-A0AAX0QVM1-F1
#
_cell.length_a   1.000
_cell.length_b   1.000
_cell.length_c   1.000
_cell.angle_alpha   90.00
_cell.angle_beta   90.00
_cell.angle_gamma   90.00
#
_symmetry.space_group_name_H-M   'P 1'
#
loop_
_entity.id
_entity.type
_entity.pdbx_description
1 polymer ?
#
loop_
_entity_poly.entity_id
_entity_poly.type
_entity_poly.pdbx_seq_one_letter_code
_entity_poly.pdbx_strand_id
1 'polypeptide(L)'
;MCLKTNFRGYHGTDKSHFDSLDKDKEFSSQTLPCDLGNGLYFFIDRVNKTGEAIENAKKYLSRWKPKYKNKIIVEMELDLEQDKVLDLDDQVNQDIFNLFIDENEEDIYNELDHLIENNTKNRGNIDGLVLEIMIRAYDIDVKAIMKETYTQFDMSKQRKRSNIPNDKELCLREYSAIKKKSICKELW
;
A
#
# COMPACT_ATOMS: atom_id res chain seq x y z
N MET A 1 -3.04 26.86 7.65
CA MET A 1 -2.93 25.74 8.60
C MET A 1 -3.31 24.49 7.83
N CYS A 2 -2.42 23.52 7.72
CA CYS A 2 -2.77 22.26 7.07
C CYS A 2 -3.62 21.40 8.02
N LEU A 3 -4.71 20.83 7.51
CA LEU A 3 -5.58 19.93 8.28
C LEU A 3 -4.85 18.59 8.45
N LYS A 4 -4.77 18.11 9.69
CA LYS A 4 -4.21 16.80 10.00
C LYS A 4 -5.32 15.77 10.16
N THR A 5 -5.09 14.60 9.59
CA THR A 5 -5.96 13.43 9.69
C THR A 5 -5.18 12.31 10.37
N ASN A 6 -5.78 11.72 11.41
CA ASN A 6 -5.20 10.56 12.06
C ASN A 6 -5.74 9.29 11.38
N PHE A 7 -4.84 8.43 10.92
CA PHE A 7 -5.19 7.11 10.40
C PHE A 7 -4.77 6.03 11.39
N ARG A 8 -5.56 4.96 11.46
CA ARG A 8 -5.18 3.73 12.15
C ARG A 8 -5.05 2.62 11.13
N GLY A 9 -3.83 2.14 10.94
CA GLY A 9 -3.49 1.11 9.97
C GLY A 9 -3.01 -0.18 10.65
N TYR A 10 -3.25 -1.31 9.98
CA TYR A 10 -2.81 -2.63 10.46
C TYR A 10 -1.91 -3.30 9.43
N HIS A 11 -0.74 -3.74 9.86
CA HIS A 11 0.23 -4.45 9.04
C HIS A 11 0.50 -5.85 9.59
N GLY A 12 0.23 -6.87 8.79
CA GLY A 12 0.54 -8.24 9.12
C GLY A 12 1.96 -8.61 8.73
N THR A 13 2.82 -8.94 9.71
CA THR A 13 4.25 -9.23 9.47
C THR A 13 4.84 -10.30 10.38
N ASP A 14 6.14 -10.57 10.23
CA ASP A 14 6.93 -11.34 11.19
C ASP A 14 7.55 -10.38 12.22
N LYS A 15 7.65 -10.81 13.48
CA LYS A 15 8.22 -10.01 14.57
C LYS A 15 9.61 -9.46 14.24
N SER A 16 10.44 -10.24 13.53
CA SER A 16 11.78 -9.80 13.10
C SER A 16 11.76 -8.54 12.23
N HIS A 17 10.73 -8.35 11.40
CA HIS A 17 10.58 -7.14 10.59
C HIS A 17 10.09 -5.95 11.41
N PHE A 18 9.24 -6.17 12.41
CA PHE A 18 8.76 -5.10 13.29
C PHE A 18 9.90 -4.50 14.12
N ASP A 19 10.80 -5.36 14.62
CA ASP A 19 11.97 -4.94 15.38
C ASP A 19 12.96 -4.09 14.53
N SER A 20 12.87 -4.19 13.20
CA SER A 20 13.67 -3.40 12.25
C SER A 20 12.97 -2.13 11.71
N LEU A 21 11.72 -1.86 12.12
CA LEU A 21 10.85 -0.85 11.51
C LEU A 21 11.19 0.60 11.93
N ASP A 22 12.21 0.81 12.76
CA ASP A 22 12.66 2.14 13.22
C ASP A 22 13.54 2.89 12.20
N LYS A 23 13.79 2.30 11.02
CA LYS A 23 14.51 2.94 9.92
C LYS A 23 13.64 2.99 8.69
N ASP A 24 13.71 4.11 7.98
CA ASP A 24 13.12 4.20 6.65
C ASP A 24 13.66 3.08 5.78
N LYS A 25 12.73 2.39 5.13
CA LYS A 25 13.09 1.29 4.24
C LYS A 25 13.41 1.86 2.88
N GLU A 26 14.59 1.56 2.37
CA GLU A 26 14.90 1.78 0.96
C GLU A 26 14.14 0.74 0.12
N PHE A 27 13.39 1.22 -0.87
CA PHE A 27 12.70 0.38 -1.83
C PHE A 27 13.54 0.25 -3.11
N SER A 28 13.56 -0.94 -3.69
CA SER A 28 14.32 -1.19 -4.90
C SER A 28 13.72 -0.43 -6.08
N SER A 29 14.54 0.37 -6.76
CA SER A 29 14.20 0.98 -8.06
C SER A 29 14.30 0.00 -9.23
N GLN A 30 14.81 -1.22 -9.01
CA GLN A 30 15.04 -2.21 -10.06
C GLN A 30 13.86 -3.17 -10.24
N THR A 31 12.82 -3.09 -9.41
CA THR A 31 11.68 -4.00 -9.44
C THR A 31 10.36 -3.24 -9.48
N LEU A 32 9.34 -3.83 -10.10
CA LEU A 32 8.02 -3.21 -10.18
C LEU A 32 7.43 -2.96 -8.78
N PRO A 33 7.09 -1.71 -8.41
CA PRO A 33 6.45 -1.39 -7.14
C PRO A 33 5.12 -2.14 -6.97
N CYS A 34 4.64 -2.22 -5.73
CA CYS A 34 3.28 -2.72 -5.47
C CYS A 34 2.22 -1.72 -5.98
N ASP A 35 0.95 -2.11 -5.95
CA ASP A 35 -0.17 -1.43 -6.60
C ASP A 35 -0.30 0.09 -6.23
N LEU A 36 0.18 0.51 -5.06
CA LEU A 36 0.17 1.91 -4.59
C LEU A 36 1.59 2.50 -4.49
N GLY A 37 2.54 1.98 -5.26
CA GLY A 37 3.94 2.43 -5.26
C GLY A 37 4.79 1.84 -4.14
N ASN A 38 5.91 2.50 -3.87
CA ASN A 38 6.88 2.15 -2.83
C ASN A 38 6.46 2.72 -1.48
N GLY A 39 6.42 1.87 -0.46
CA GLY A 39 6.06 2.29 0.90
C GLY A 39 5.71 1.13 1.81
N LEU A 40 5.37 1.46 3.05
CA LEU A 40 4.86 0.53 4.04
C LEU A 40 3.35 0.41 3.90
N TYR A 41 2.87 -0.81 3.63
CA TYR A 41 1.47 -1.07 3.34
C TYR A 41 0.68 -1.43 4.61
N PHE A 42 -0.47 -0.80 4.78
CA PHE A 42 -1.41 -1.04 5.86
C PHE A 42 -2.79 -1.31 5.29
N PHE A 43 -3.55 -2.15 5.98
CA PHE A 43 -5.01 -2.12 5.85
C PHE A 43 -5.57 -1.00 6.73
N ILE A 44 -6.53 -0.25 6.21
CA ILE A 44 -7.31 0.75 6.94
C ILE A 44 -8.80 0.43 6.80
N ASP A 45 -9.62 0.85 7.78
CA ASP A 45 -11.05 0.55 7.75
C ASP A 45 -11.72 1.34 6.62
N ARG A 46 -12.56 0.67 5.83
CA ARG A 46 -13.47 1.36 4.91
C ARG A 46 -14.55 2.12 5.68
N VAL A 47 -15.18 3.07 4.99
CA VAL A 47 -16.30 3.83 5.53
C VAL A 47 -17.39 2.85 6.00
N ASN A 48 -17.81 2.96 7.26
CA ASN A 48 -18.80 2.09 7.90
C ASN A 48 -18.37 0.60 8.03
N LYS A 49 -17.06 0.29 8.04
CA LYS A 49 -16.50 -1.08 8.19
C LYS A 49 -15.49 -1.19 9.33
N THR A 50 -15.85 -0.70 10.52
CA THR A 50 -14.97 -0.72 11.69
C THR A 50 -14.46 -2.12 12.01
N GLY A 51 -13.15 -2.27 12.17
CA GLY A 51 -12.47 -3.54 12.48
C GLY A 51 -12.22 -4.43 11.26
N GLU A 52 -12.59 -4.02 10.05
CA GLU A 52 -12.30 -4.78 8.83
C GLU A 52 -10.79 -4.86 8.56
N ALA A 53 -10.05 -3.79 8.83
CA ALA A 53 -8.62 -3.70 8.54
C ALA A 53 -7.77 -4.70 9.31
N ILE A 54 -8.02 -4.88 10.61
CA ILE A 54 -7.31 -5.87 11.43
C ILE A 54 -7.64 -7.30 10.95
N GLU A 55 -8.89 -7.57 10.56
CA GLU A 55 -9.29 -8.86 10.00
C GLU A 55 -8.64 -9.12 8.64
N ASN A 56 -8.49 -8.10 7.81
CA ASN A 56 -7.77 -8.21 6.53
C ASN A 56 -6.29 -8.47 6.73
N ALA A 57 -5.65 -7.82 7.71
CA ALA A 57 -4.27 -8.12 8.11
C ALA A 57 -4.10 -9.58 8.57
N LYS A 58 -5.06 -10.13 9.34
CA LYS A 58 -5.06 -11.55 9.79
C LYS A 58 -5.17 -12.50 8.60
N LYS A 59 -6.13 -12.24 7.71
CA LYS A 59 -6.35 -13.04 6.50
C LYS A 59 -5.14 -12.99 5.57
N TYR A 60 -4.53 -11.82 5.39
CA TYR A 60 -3.33 -11.63 4.59
C TYR A 60 -2.17 -12.48 5.12
N LEU A 61 -1.88 -12.43 6.42
CA LEU A 61 -0.83 -13.24 7.04
C LEU A 61 -1.05 -14.73 6.83
N SER A 62 -2.28 -15.18 7.04
CA SER A 62 -2.67 -16.58 6.88
C SER A 62 -2.46 -17.05 5.44
N ARG A 63 -2.92 -16.26 4.46
CA ARG A 63 -2.90 -16.62 3.04
C ARG A 63 -1.54 -16.46 2.37
N TRP A 64 -0.91 -15.30 2.57
CA TRP A 64 0.23 -14.85 1.77
C TRP A 64 1.56 -15.01 2.49
N LYS A 65 1.55 -15.08 3.83
CA LYS A 65 2.75 -15.24 4.66
C LYS A 65 2.73 -16.51 5.52
N PRO A 66 2.33 -17.70 5.00
CA PRO A 66 2.18 -18.90 5.82
C PRO A 66 3.49 -19.33 6.50
N LYS A 67 4.64 -19.01 5.89
CA LYS A 67 5.98 -19.39 6.33
C LYS A 67 6.62 -18.46 7.39
N TYR A 68 5.98 -17.34 7.74
CA TYR A 68 6.47 -16.49 8.83
C TYR A 68 6.45 -17.26 10.15
N LYS A 69 7.52 -17.16 10.93
CA LYS A 69 7.72 -17.95 12.15
C LYS A 69 6.97 -17.31 13.32
N ASN A 70 7.11 -16.01 13.47
CA ASN A 70 6.55 -15.22 14.56
C ASN A 70 5.56 -14.21 13.98
N LYS A 71 4.42 -14.71 13.49
CA LYS A 71 3.37 -13.88 12.88
C LYS A 71 2.77 -12.94 13.92
N ILE A 72 2.76 -11.65 13.61
CA ILE A 72 2.18 -10.60 14.43
C ILE A 72 1.40 -9.63 13.54
N ILE A 73 0.41 -8.96 14.11
CA ILE A 73 -0.19 -7.78 13.49
C ILE A 73 0.23 -6.57 14.31
N VAL A 74 0.67 -5.56 13.58
CA VAL A 74 1.11 -4.28 14.10
C VAL A 74 0.01 -3.28 13.80
N GLU A 75 -0.50 -2.65 14.86
CA GLU A 75 -1.31 -1.44 14.75
C GLU A 75 -0.38 -0.24 14.70
N MET A 76 -0.64 0.69 13.78
CA MET A 76 0.04 1.97 13.68
C MET A 76 -0.95 3.11 13.67
N GLU A 77 -0.67 4.13 14.48
CA GLU A 77 -1.36 5.41 14.44
C GLU A 77 -0.49 6.39 13.64
N LEU A 78 -1.05 6.91 12.55
CA LEU A 78 -0.39 7.80 11.60
C LEU A 78 -0.98 9.19 11.72
N ASP A 79 -0.13 10.21 11.61
CA ASP A 79 -0.52 11.62 11.56
C ASP A 79 -0.13 12.22 10.23
N LEU A 80 -1.11 12.36 9.35
CA LEU A 80 -0.88 12.78 7.98
C LEU A 80 -1.59 14.12 7.72
N GLU A 81 -0.87 15.01 7.06
CA GLU A 81 -1.45 16.23 6.50
C GLU A 81 -2.36 15.85 5.34
N GLN A 82 -3.60 16.35 5.32
CA GLN A 82 -4.63 15.91 4.37
C GLN A 82 -4.23 16.17 2.91
N ASP A 83 -3.50 17.26 2.65
CA ASP A 83 -2.97 17.61 1.33
C ASP A 83 -1.74 16.78 0.91
N LYS A 84 -1.16 15.99 1.82
CA LYS A 84 -0.07 15.04 1.56
C LYS A 84 -0.57 13.60 1.38
N VAL A 85 -1.87 13.37 1.39
CA VAL A 85 -2.48 12.05 1.18
C VAL A 85 -3.15 12.02 -0.19
N LEU A 86 -2.61 11.20 -1.09
CA LEU A 86 -3.23 10.94 -2.38
C LEU A 86 -4.31 9.85 -2.21
N ASP A 87 -5.58 10.23 -2.32
CA ASP A 87 -6.72 9.30 -2.28
C ASP A 87 -7.11 8.88 -3.70
N LEU A 88 -6.78 7.65 -4.08
CA LEU A 88 -7.14 7.11 -5.40
C LEU A 88 -8.58 6.59 -5.46
N ASP A 89 -9.38 6.74 -4.38
CA ASP A 89 -10.84 6.57 -4.45
C ASP A 89 -11.54 7.87 -4.87
N ASP A 90 -10.84 9.01 -4.86
CA ASP A 90 -11.34 10.28 -5.37
C ASP A 90 -11.32 10.31 -6.90
N GLN A 91 -12.44 10.70 -7.52
CA GLN A 91 -12.59 10.67 -8.97
C GLN A 91 -11.64 11.65 -9.68
N VAL A 92 -11.36 12.82 -9.11
CA VAL A 92 -10.46 13.80 -9.73
C VAL A 92 -9.04 13.25 -9.77
N ASN A 93 -8.59 12.61 -8.69
CA ASN A 93 -7.28 11.94 -8.66
C ASN A 93 -7.20 10.80 -9.68
N GLN A 94 -8.28 10.03 -9.87
CA GLN A 94 -8.33 8.98 -10.90
C GLN A 94 -8.26 9.57 -12.32
N ASP A 95 -8.96 10.66 -12.58
CA ASP A 95 -8.95 11.32 -13.90
C ASP A 95 -7.55 11.85 -14.23
N ILE A 96 -6.88 12.48 -13.25
CA ILE A 96 -5.48 12.95 -13.39
C ILE A 96 -4.53 11.76 -13.65
N PHE A 97 -4.69 10.68 -12.90
CA PHE A 97 -3.86 9.48 -13.05
C PHE A 97 -4.02 8.85 -14.43
N ASN A 98 -5.26 8.71 -14.93
CA ASN A 98 -5.52 8.16 -16.26
C ASN A 98 -4.99 9.06 -17.37
N LEU A 99 -5.17 10.39 -17.24
CA LEU A 99 -4.60 11.35 -18.18
C LEU A 99 -3.07 11.25 -18.24
N PHE A 100 -2.42 11.10 -17.09
CA PHE A 100 -0.97 10.92 -17.03
C PHE A 100 -0.51 9.66 -17.78
N ILE A 101 -1.26 8.56 -17.67
CA ILE A 101 -0.96 7.33 -18.45
C ILE A 101 -1.06 7.61 -19.94
N ASP A 102 -2.17 8.20 -20.39
CA ASP A 102 -2.42 8.47 -21.81
C ASP A 102 -1.35 9.38 -22.42
N GLU A 103 -0.83 10.34 -21.65
CA GLU A 103 0.19 11.29 -22.11
C GLU A 103 1.63 10.74 -22.07
N ASN A 104 1.90 9.69 -21.27
CA ASN A 104 3.27 9.22 -20.98
C ASN A 104 3.45 7.71 -21.25
N GLU A 105 2.57 7.10 -22.06
CA GLU A 105 2.57 5.64 -22.31
C GLU A 105 3.95 5.10 -22.71
N GLU A 106 4.61 5.74 -23.67
CA GLU A 106 5.93 5.30 -24.17
C GLU A 106 6.99 5.28 -23.06
N ASP A 107 7.07 6.34 -22.24
CA ASP A 107 8.02 6.43 -21.13
C ASP A 107 7.74 5.39 -20.04
N ILE A 108 6.47 5.12 -19.75
CA ILE A 108 6.04 4.10 -18.79
C ILE A 108 6.51 2.70 -19.24
N TYR A 109 6.30 2.35 -20.52
CA TYR A 109 6.71 1.04 -21.05
C TYR A 109 8.23 0.92 -21.16
N ASN A 110 8.93 2.01 -21.52
CA ASN A 110 10.39 2.03 -21.52
C ASN A 110 10.95 1.74 -20.12
N GLU A 111 10.42 2.36 -19.06
CA GLU A 111 10.84 2.02 -17.69
C GLU A 111 10.47 0.58 -17.31
N LEU A 112 9.26 0.12 -17.64
CA LEU A 112 8.78 -1.22 -17.31
C LEU A 112 9.68 -2.34 -17.88
N ASP A 113 10.18 -2.15 -19.10
CA ASP A 113 11.04 -3.10 -19.80
C ASP A 113 12.42 -3.25 -19.14
N HIS A 114 12.88 -2.23 -18.43
CA HIS A 114 14.13 -2.26 -17.67
C HIS A 114 13.99 -2.86 -16.27
N LEU A 115 12.77 -3.13 -15.79
CA LEU A 115 12.53 -3.70 -14.46
C LEU A 115 12.74 -5.21 -14.43
N ILE A 116 13.41 -5.66 -13.38
CA ILE A 116 13.61 -7.08 -13.07
C ILE A 116 12.29 -7.71 -12.63
N GLU A 117 12.09 -8.98 -13.01
CA GLU A 117 10.92 -9.76 -12.65
C GLU A 117 10.68 -9.86 -11.14
N ASN A 118 9.43 -9.67 -10.73
CA ASN A 118 8.96 -9.86 -9.36
C ASN A 118 7.49 -10.31 -9.32
N ASN A 119 6.94 -10.52 -8.12
CA ASN A 119 5.55 -10.96 -7.98
C ASN A 119 4.53 -9.93 -8.50
N THR A 120 4.87 -8.62 -8.50
CA THR A 120 3.96 -7.59 -9.03
C THR A 120 3.93 -7.60 -10.55
N LYS A 121 5.08 -7.73 -11.21
CA LYS A 121 5.17 -7.83 -12.68
C LYS A 121 4.36 -9.00 -13.21
N ASN A 122 4.41 -10.15 -12.51
CA ASN A 122 3.58 -11.33 -12.80
C ASN A 122 2.06 -11.11 -12.66
N ARG A 123 1.62 -10.10 -11.90
CA ARG A 123 0.20 -9.73 -11.75
C ARG A 123 -0.29 -8.80 -12.86
N GLY A 124 0.63 -8.21 -13.64
CA GLY A 124 0.31 -7.29 -14.73
C GLY A 124 -0.29 -5.96 -14.28
N ASN A 125 -0.15 -5.60 -13.00
CA ASN A 125 -0.55 -4.28 -12.50
C ASN A 125 0.68 -3.36 -12.48
N ILE A 126 0.65 -2.30 -13.29
CA ILE A 126 1.73 -1.30 -13.40
C ILE A 126 1.40 0.00 -12.67
N ASP A 127 0.25 0.12 -12.00
CA ASP A 127 -0.21 1.35 -11.34
C ASP A 127 0.85 1.92 -10.39
N GLY A 128 1.52 1.03 -9.65
CA GLY A 128 2.63 1.40 -8.76
C GLY A 128 3.78 2.10 -9.47
N LEU A 129 4.16 1.65 -10.66
CA LEU A 129 5.20 2.29 -11.48
C LEU A 129 4.73 3.65 -11.95
N VAL A 130 3.52 3.73 -12.48
CA VAL A 130 2.92 4.98 -12.96
C VAL A 130 2.90 6.02 -11.83
N LEU A 131 2.53 5.63 -10.61
CA LEU A 131 2.57 6.50 -9.44
C LEU A 131 3.98 7.03 -9.15
N GLU A 132 5.01 6.17 -9.17
CA GLU A 132 6.40 6.62 -8.95
C GLU A 132 6.87 7.60 -10.03
N ILE A 133 6.54 7.35 -11.31
CA ILE A 133 6.90 8.23 -12.42
C ILE A 133 6.16 9.57 -12.26
N MET A 134 4.86 9.55 -12.01
CA MET A 134 4.02 10.75 -11.84
C MET A 134 4.51 11.62 -10.67
N ILE A 135 4.79 11.01 -9.52
CA ILE A 135 5.30 11.70 -8.32
C ILE A 135 6.63 12.40 -8.64
N ARG A 136 7.54 11.72 -9.35
CA ARG A 136 8.84 12.27 -9.73
C ARG A 136 8.73 13.35 -10.80
N ALA A 137 7.85 13.17 -11.79
CA ALA A 137 7.68 14.10 -12.91
C ALA A 137 7.08 15.43 -12.46
N TYR A 138 6.16 15.40 -11.49
CA TYR A 138 5.49 16.59 -10.97
C TYR A 138 6.01 17.09 -9.62
N ASP A 139 7.07 16.47 -9.08
CA ASP A 139 7.64 16.79 -7.76
C ASP A 139 6.57 16.82 -6.65
N ILE A 140 5.69 15.80 -6.66
CA ILE A 140 4.57 15.71 -5.73
C ILE A 140 5.08 15.33 -4.34
N ASP A 141 4.91 16.23 -3.39
CA ASP A 141 5.17 15.93 -1.98
C ASP A 141 4.01 15.13 -1.37
N VAL A 142 4.05 13.81 -1.57
CA VAL A 142 3.05 12.84 -1.07
C VAL A 142 3.65 11.95 0.01
N LYS A 143 2.99 11.93 1.18
CA LYS A 143 3.41 11.12 2.35
C LYS A 143 2.72 9.77 2.41
N ALA A 144 1.52 9.68 1.87
CA ALA A 144 0.79 8.43 1.78
C ALA A 144 -0.13 8.38 0.56
N ILE A 145 -0.37 7.18 0.05
CA ILE A 145 -1.32 6.90 -1.02
C ILE A 145 -2.32 5.88 -0.49
N MET A 146 -3.62 6.11 -0.68
CA MET A 146 -4.65 5.16 -0.24
C MET A 146 -5.65 4.85 -1.35
N LYS A 147 -6.22 3.64 -1.30
CA LYS A 147 -7.20 3.19 -2.27
C LYS A 147 -8.00 2.00 -1.75
N GLU A 148 -9.28 1.91 -2.09
CA GLU A 148 -10.03 0.67 -2.01
C GLU A 148 -9.50 -0.33 -3.04
N THR A 149 -9.12 -1.50 -2.55
CA THR A 149 -8.42 -2.55 -3.28
C THR A 149 -9.15 -3.88 -3.17
N TYR A 150 -8.73 -4.84 -4.01
CA TYR A 150 -9.16 -6.22 -3.87
C TYR A 150 -7.97 -7.09 -3.49
N THR A 151 -8.01 -7.64 -2.28
CA THR A 151 -7.08 -8.70 -1.86
C THR A 151 -7.77 -10.06 -1.90
N GLN A 152 -7.14 -11.03 -2.56
CA GLN A 152 -7.59 -12.41 -2.50
C GLN A 152 -7.20 -13.03 -1.15
N PHE A 153 -8.18 -13.22 -0.28
CA PHE A 153 -8.00 -13.90 1.01
C PHE A 153 -8.31 -15.40 0.98
N ASP A 154 -9.07 -15.88 -0.01
CA ASP A 154 -9.49 -17.29 -0.11
C ASP A 154 -8.31 -18.19 -0.50
N MET A 155 -7.94 -19.11 0.40
CA MET A 155 -6.85 -20.06 0.21
C MET A 155 -7.12 -21.08 -0.91
N SER A 156 -8.38 -21.31 -1.26
CA SER A 156 -8.77 -22.24 -2.34
C SER A 156 -8.57 -21.65 -3.74
N LYS A 157 -8.26 -20.36 -3.86
CA LYS A 157 -8.19 -19.65 -5.14
C LYS A 157 -6.77 -19.23 -5.49
N GLN A 158 -6.45 -19.25 -6.78
CA GLN A 158 -5.09 -19.02 -7.28
C GLN A 158 -4.73 -17.54 -7.50
N ARG A 159 -5.67 -16.65 -7.88
CA ARG A 159 -5.38 -15.23 -8.24
C ARG A 159 -6.49 -14.24 -7.84
N LYS A 160 -6.25 -12.95 -8.09
CA LYS A 160 -7.25 -11.86 -8.05
C LYS A 160 -8.41 -12.24 -8.97
N ARG A 161 -9.64 -12.13 -8.45
CA ARG A 161 -10.88 -12.57 -9.13
C ARG A 161 -11.82 -11.42 -9.49
N SER A 162 -11.50 -10.22 -9.03
CA SER A 162 -12.43 -9.09 -9.07
C SER A 162 -11.66 -7.78 -9.09
N ASN A 163 -12.23 -6.79 -9.75
CA ASN A 163 -11.85 -5.39 -9.61
C ASN A 163 -12.75 -4.65 -8.60
N ILE A 164 -13.80 -5.31 -8.09
CA ILE A 164 -14.64 -4.78 -7.01
C ILE A 164 -13.88 -4.90 -5.69
N PRO A 165 -13.65 -3.79 -4.97
CA PRO A 165 -12.90 -3.81 -3.73
C PRO A 165 -13.52 -4.63 -2.60
N ASN A 166 -12.68 -5.25 -1.80
CA ASN A 166 -13.06 -5.93 -0.55
C ASN A 166 -12.26 -5.44 0.67
N ASP A 167 -11.37 -4.47 0.50
CA ASP A 167 -10.58 -3.83 1.54
C ASP A 167 -10.15 -2.42 1.12
N LYS A 168 -9.44 -1.72 2.01
CA LYS A 168 -8.76 -0.46 1.72
C LYS A 168 -7.32 -0.54 2.22
N GLU A 169 -6.40 -0.16 1.36
CA GLU A 169 -4.96 -0.13 1.64
C GLU A 169 -4.46 1.31 1.73
N LEU A 170 -3.44 1.52 2.55
CA LEU A 170 -2.66 2.74 2.65
C LEU A 170 -1.18 2.39 2.53
N CYS A 171 -0.50 3.01 1.57
CA CYS A 171 0.93 2.93 1.34
C CYS A 171 1.59 4.17 1.93
N LEU A 172 2.32 4.01 3.04
CA LEU A 172 3.04 5.08 3.71
C LEU A 172 4.46 5.20 3.16
N ARG A 173 4.81 6.39 2.69
CA ARG A 173 6.10 6.69 2.07
C ARG A 173 7.10 7.29 3.05
N GLU A 174 6.62 8.00 4.07
CA GLU A 174 7.44 8.69 5.06
C GLU A 174 7.16 8.18 6.48
N TYR A 175 8.11 7.48 7.12
CA TYR A 175 7.84 6.82 8.40
C TYR A 175 7.78 7.82 9.57
N SER A 176 8.24 9.06 9.37
CA SER A 176 8.11 10.17 10.33
C SER A 176 6.64 10.43 10.70
N ALA A 177 5.69 10.04 9.86
CA ALA A 177 4.25 10.16 10.13
C ALA A 177 3.73 9.13 11.15
N ILE A 178 4.51 8.11 11.50
CA ILE A 178 4.12 7.10 12.50
C ILE A 178 4.23 7.73 13.89
N LYS A 179 3.10 8.06 14.51
CA LYS A 179 3.05 8.54 15.90
C LYS A 179 3.26 7.44 16.91
N LYS A 180 2.69 6.26 16.64
CA LYS A 180 2.68 5.14 17.57
C LYS A 180 2.60 3.84 16.79
N LYS A 181 3.32 2.83 17.27
CA LYS A 181 3.21 1.45 16.79
C LYS A 181 3.10 0.49 17.97
N SER A 182 2.26 -0.53 17.85
CA SER A 182 2.12 -1.58 18.85
C SER A 182 1.69 -2.90 18.24
N ILE A 183 2.15 -4.00 18.84
CA ILE A 183 1.70 -5.35 18.48
C ILE A 183 0.30 -5.56 19.08
N CYS A 184 -0.67 -5.96 18.26
CA CYS A 184 -2.01 -6.31 18.76
C CYS A 184 -1.92 -7.58 19.62
N LYS A 185 -2.41 -7.49 20.87
CA LYS A 185 -2.24 -8.55 21.88
C LYS A 185 -3.16 -9.76 21.70
N GLU A 186 -4.21 -9.63 20.90
CA GLU A 186 -5.23 -10.66 20.68
C GLU A 186 -5.34 -10.97 19.20
N LEU A 187 -4.63 -12.00 18.73
CA LEU A 187 -4.66 -12.38 17.30
C LEU A 187 -4.71 -13.88 17.05
N TRP A 188 -4.76 -14.69 18.09
CA TRP A 188 -4.79 -16.15 18.02
C TRP A 188 -5.73 -16.69 19.08
#